data_AF-A0A7H1E0K6-F1
#
_entry.id   AF-A0A7H1E0K6-F1
#
_cell.length_a   1.000
_cell.length_b   1.000
_cell.length_c   1.000
_cell.angle_alpha   90.00
_cell.angle_beta   90.00
_cell.angle_gamma   90.00
#
_symmetry.space_group_name_H-M   'P 1'
#
loop_
_entity.id
_entity.type
_entity.pdbx_description
1 polymer ?
#
loop_
_entity_poly.entity_id
_entity_poly.type
_entity_poly.pdbx_seq_one_letter_code
_entity_poly.pdbx_strand_id
1 'polypeptide(L)'
;MKTLLIAVSASGFLASCTPKPAVAEGTKTDNAEKLAAGKTIYENSCNRCHELPNPTAHSAQDWVGIMNSMAPKAKLNDEQHALVYDYVVSVKK
;
A
#
# COMPACT_ATOMS: atom_id res chain seq x y z
N MET A 1 -69.86 10.56 4.14
CA MET A 1 -68.57 10.80 4.83
C MET A 1 -67.80 11.84 4.02
N LYS A 2 -67.76 13.08 4.55
CA LYS A 2 -66.95 14.24 4.12
C LYS A 2 -65.57 14.03 4.78
N THR A 3 -64.41 14.12 4.13
CA THR A 3 -63.58 15.32 3.80
C THR A 3 -62.29 14.79 3.14
N LEU A 4 -61.85 15.22 1.95
CA LEU A 4 -61.05 16.42 1.58
C LEU A 4 -59.60 16.49 2.14
N LEU A 5 -58.63 16.41 1.20
CA LEU A 5 -57.31 17.10 1.09
C LEU A 5 -56.27 16.85 2.23
N ILE A 6 -54.94 16.85 2.05
CA ILE A 6 -54.02 17.71 1.29
C ILE A 6 -52.70 16.95 1.06
N ALA A 7 -52.11 17.09 -0.13
CA ALA A 7 -50.71 16.73 -0.40
C ALA A 7 -49.76 17.72 0.29
N VAL A 8 -48.81 17.23 1.08
CA VAL A 8 -47.58 17.98 1.40
C VAL A 8 -46.39 17.11 1.01
N SER A 9 -45.86 17.44 -0.16
CA SER A 9 -44.51 17.12 -0.57
C SER A 9 -43.56 17.84 0.40
N ALA A 10 -42.80 17.07 1.19
CA ALA A 10 -41.67 17.59 1.94
C ALA A 10 -40.40 16.95 1.37
N SER A 11 -39.93 17.54 0.27
CA SER A 11 -38.57 17.38 -0.23
C SER A 11 -37.59 17.89 0.84
N GLY A 12 -37.15 17.01 1.72
CA GLY A 12 -36.02 17.24 2.61
C GLY A 12 -34.73 16.90 1.87
N PHE A 13 -34.17 17.87 1.13
CA PHE A 13 -32.83 17.79 0.56
C PHE A 13 -31.82 18.41 1.55
N LEU A 14 -30.70 17.69 1.72
CA LEU A 14 -29.37 18.15 2.16
C LEU A 14 -29.09 18.29 3.66
N ALA A 15 -28.60 17.20 4.24
CA ALA A 15 -27.41 17.25 5.07
C ALA A 15 -26.61 15.94 4.92
N SER A 16 -26.14 15.67 3.69
CA SER A 16 -25.07 14.70 3.49
C SER A 16 -23.77 15.35 3.95
N CYS A 17 -23.40 15.12 5.20
CA CYS A 17 -22.05 15.34 5.67
C CYS A 17 -21.13 14.36 4.94
N THR A 18 -20.65 14.73 3.76
CA THR A 18 -19.55 14.04 3.11
C THR A 18 -18.28 14.44 3.87
N PRO A 19 -17.59 13.53 4.60
CA PRO A 19 -16.29 13.86 5.14
C PRO A 19 -15.37 14.25 3.98
N LYS A 20 -14.85 15.47 4.04
CA LYS A 20 -13.80 15.96 3.15
C LYS A 20 -12.65 14.95 3.22
N PRO A 21 -12.18 14.37 2.10
CA PRO A 21 -11.06 13.46 2.15
C PRO A 21 -9.85 14.25 2.65
N ALA A 22 -9.41 13.95 3.87
CA ALA A 22 -8.16 14.41 4.45
C ALA A 22 -7.01 13.68 3.75
N VAL A 23 -6.79 13.97 2.47
CA VAL A 23 -5.67 13.46 1.67
C VAL A 23 -4.59 14.52 1.74
N ALA A 24 -3.74 14.46 2.76
CA ALA A 24 -2.41 15.08 2.76
C ALA A 24 -1.55 14.70 3.99
N GLU A 25 -2.15 14.31 5.13
CA GLU A 25 -1.38 14.03 6.35
C GLU A 25 -0.98 12.56 6.52
N GLY A 26 -1.73 11.59 5.98
CA GLY A 26 -1.41 10.16 6.10
C GLY A 26 -0.21 9.68 5.26
N THR A 27 0.01 10.29 4.09
CA THR A 27 0.89 9.72 3.05
C THR A 27 2.34 9.50 3.47
N LYS A 28 2.92 10.33 4.35
CA LYS A 28 4.34 10.16 4.75
C LYS A 28 4.50 9.03 5.76
N THR A 29 3.58 8.94 6.72
CA THR A 29 3.56 7.87 7.73
C THR A 29 3.28 6.53 7.06
N ASP A 30 2.32 6.49 6.13
CA ASP A 30 1.96 5.28 5.38
C ASP A 30 3.15 4.75 4.56
N ASN A 31 3.94 5.64 3.95
CA ASN A 31 5.14 5.24 3.20
C ASN A 31 6.22 4.69 4.13
N ALA A 32 6.47 5.32 5.28
CA ALA A 32 7.45 4.83 6.25
C ALA A 32 7.06 3.45 6.78
N GLU A 33 5.78 3.22 7.07
CA GLU A 33 5.26 1.93 7.52
C GLU A 33 5.42 0.85 6.45
N LYS A 34 5.10 1.15 5.19
CA LYS A 34 5.32 0.22 4.07
C LYS A 34 6.80 -0.16 3.90
N LEU A 35 7.71 0.80 3.99
CA LEU A 35 9.14 0.53 3.91
C LEU A 35 9.62 -0.33 5.10
N ALA A 36 9.10 -0.10 6.30
CA ALA A 36 9.39 -0.93 7.46
C ALA A 36 8.86 -2.37 7.30
N ALA A 37 7.66 -2.54 6.74
CA ALA A 37 7.11 -3.85 6.41
C ALA A 37 7.96 -4.57 5.35
N GLY A 38 8.34 -3.86 4.27
CA GLY A 38 9.22 -4.36 3.23
C GLY A 38 10.59 -4.81 3.76
N LYS A 39 11.20 -4.00 4.63
CA LYS A 39 12.45 -4.36 5.33
C LYS A 39 12.31 -5.64 6.14
N THR A 40 11.23 -5.75 6.92
CA THR A 40 10.96 -6.91 7.75
C THR A 40 10.81 -8.18 6.90
N ILE A 41 10.10 -8.10 5.77
CA ILE A 41 9.95 -9.24 4.86
C ILE A 41 11.30 -9.60 4.25
N TYR A 42 12.08 -8.60 3.79
CA TYR A 42 13.39 -8.78 3.20
C TYR A 42 14.35 -9.54 4.12
N GLU A 43 14.50 -9.08 5.36
CA GLU A 43 15.43 -9.65 6.34
C GLU A 43 15.04 -11.05 6.82
N ASN A 44 13.75 -11.40 6.77
CA ASN A 44 13.26 -12.70 7.23
C ASN A 44 13.06 -13.73 6.10
N SER A 45 12.96 -13.28 4.84
CA SER A 45 12.60 -14.14 3.71
C SER A 45 13.74 -14.31 2.71
N CYS A 46 14.52 -13.25 2.45
CA CYS A 46 15.52 -13.24 1.37
C CYS A 46 16.88 -13.84 1.78
N ASN A 47 17.05 -14.25 3.04
CA ASN A 47 18.25 -14.92 3.57
C ASN A 47 18.05 -16.43 3.82
N ARG A 48 16.90 -16.99 3.42
CA ARG A 48 16.55 -18.38 3.76
C ARG A 48 17.22 -19.42 2.87
N CYS A 49 17.66 -19.03 1.67
CA CYS A 49 18.21 -19.93 0.65
C CYS A 49 19.66 -19.58 0.25
N HIS A 50 20.08 -18.34 0.45
CA HIS A 50 21.41 -17.82 0.20
C HIS A 50 21.66 -16.62 1.12
N GLU A 51 22.87 -16.05 1.09
CA GLU A 51 23.20 -14.85 1.85
C GLU A 51 22.27 -13.68 1.48
N LEU A 52 21.94 -12.85 2.48
CA LEU A 52 21.08 -11.69 2.29
C LEU A 52 21.81 -10.68 1.39
N PRO A 53 21.27 -10.31 0.21
CA PRO A 53 21.95 -9.37 -0.65
C PRO A 53 22.10 -7.99 0.01
N ASN A 54 23.08 -7.20 -0.40
CA ASN A 54 23.15 -5.79 -0.02
C ASN A 54 22.18 -4.98 -0.91
N PRO A 55 21.17 -4.27 -0.36
CA PRO A 55 20.23 -3.46 -1.14
C PRO A 55 20.90 -2.44 -2.09
N THR A 56 22.07 -1.94 -1.70
CA THR A 56 22.83 -0.93 -2.46
C THR A 56 23.81 -1.50 -3.50
N ALA A 57 23.90 -2.83 -3.63
CA ALA A 57 24.78 -3.50 -4.58
C ALA A 57 24.25 -3.52 -6.02
N HIS A 58 22.95 -3.27 -6.20
CA HIS A 58 22.27 -3.30 -7.49
C HIS A 58 21.53 -1.99 -7.75
N SER A 59 21.35 -1.63 -9.02
CA SER A 59 20.49 -0.50 -9.38
C SER A 59 19.01 -0.84 -9.21
N ALA A 60 18.14 0.16 -9.14
CA ALA A 60 16.70 -0.08 -9.10
C ALA A 60 16.20 -0.90 -10.30
N GLN A 61 16.78 -0.70 -11.49
CA GLN A 61 16.44 -1.46 -12.69
C GLN A 61 16.87 -2.93 -12.60
N ASP A 62 18.05 -3.20 -12.03
CA ASP A 62 18.51 -4.58 -11.82
C ASP A 62 17.61 -5.32 -10.83
N TRP A 63 17.16 -4.62 -9.78
CA TRP A 63 16.26 -5.17 -8.77
C TRP A 63 14.92 -5.66 -9.33
N VAL A 64 14.43 -5.09 -10.44
CA VAL A 64 13.23 -5.60 -11.13
C VAL A 64 13.42 -7.06 -11.57
N GLY A 65 14.54 -7.35 -12.23
CA GLY A 65 14.85 -8.71 -12.69
C GLY A 65 15.12 -9.67 -11.53
N ILE A 66 15.83 -9.20 -10.51
CA ILE A 66 16.14 -9.99 -9.31
C ILE A 66 14.85 -10.37 -8.58
N MET A 67 13.98 -9.41 -8.30
CA MET A 67 12.73 -9.65 -7.59
C MET A 67 11.77 -10.53 -8.38
N ASN A 68 11.67 -10.36 -9.71
CA ASN A 68 10.91 -11.27 -10.56
C ASN A 68 11.40 -12.73 -10.47
N SER A 69 12.71 -12.96 -10.30
CA SER A 69 13.26 -14.31 -10.16
C SER A 69 13.13 -14.87 -8.73
N MET A 70 13.27 -14.01 -7.71
CA MET A 70 13.39 -14.43 -6.31
C MET A 70 12.06 -14.43 -5.56
N ALA A 71 11.15 -13.49 -5.82
CA ALA A 71 9.84 -13.43 -5.16
C ALA A 71 9.08 -14.77 -5.18
N PRO A 72 8.94 -15.49 -6.33
CA PRO A 72 8.27 -16.79 -6.33
C PRO A 72 9.05 -17.88 -5.57
N LYS A 73 10.39 -17.84 -5.58
CA LYS A 73 11.23 -18.81 -4.86
C LYS A 73 11.17 -18.60 -3.34
N ALA A 74 11.10 -17.34 -2.92
CA ALA A 74 10.92 -16.92 -1.53
C ALA A 74 9.45 -17.04 -1.06
N LYS A 75 8.53 -17.44 -1.96
CA LYS A 75 7.09 -17.58 -1.71
C LYS A 75 6.42 -16.27 -1.26
N LEU A 76 6.88 -15.15 -1.81
CA LEU A 76 6.23 -13.85 -1.60
C LEU A 76 4.96 -13.78 -2.44
N ASN A 77 3.88 -13.24 -1.85
CA ASN A 77 2.73 -12.80 -2.62
C ASN A 77 2.99 -11.43 -3.29
N ASP A 78 2.05 -10.95 -4.12
CA ASP A 78 2.22 -9.73 -4.90
C ASP A 78 2.44 -8.47 -4.03
N GLU A 79 1.74 -8.39 -2.90
CA GLU A 79 1.89 -7.28 -1.95
C GLU A 79 3.27 -7.30 -1.29
N GLN A 80 3.72 -8.46 -0.82
CA GLN A 80 5.04 -8.64 -0.22
C GLN A 80 6.16 -8.36 -1.24
N HIS A 81 5.98 -8.80 -2.49
CA HIS A 81 6.91 -8.49 -3.57
C HIS A 81 7.06 -6.97 -3.74
N ALA A 82 5.94 -6.24 -3.85
CA ALA A 82 5.97 -4.79 -4.00
C ALA A 82 6.65 -4.10 -2.80
N LEU A 83 6.28 -4.47 -1.56
CA LEU A 83 6.86 -3.90 -0.35
C LEU A 83 8.38 -4.14 -0.26
N VAL A 84 8.85 -5.34 -0.61
CA VAL A 84 10.28 -5.65 -0.63
C VAL A 84 11.00 -4.86 -1.72
N TYR A 85 10.43 -4.77 -2.92
CA TYR A 85 10.99 -3.97 -4.00
C TYR A 85 11.13 -2.50 -3.59
N ASP A 86 10.06 -1.89 -3.07
CA ASP A 86 10.05 -0.52 -2.60
C ASP A 86 11.11 -0.27 -1.51
N TYR A 87 11.25 -1.22 -0.58
CA TYR A 87 12.31 -1.17 0.42
C TYR A 87 13.71 -1.17 -0.21
N VAL A 88 14.05 -2.19 -1.02
CA VAL A 88 15.44 -2.33 -1.50
C VAL A 88 15.89 -1.18 -2.40
N VAL A 89 14.97 -0.57 -3.17
CA VAL A 89 15.30 0.59 -4.03
C VAL A 89 15.27 1.92 -3.29
N SER A 90 14.72 1.98 -2.06
CA SER A 90 14.72 3.19 -1.22
C SER A 90 16.05 3.39 -0.48
N VAL A 91 16.82 2.32 -0.26
CA VAL A 91 18.09 2.36 0.48
C VAL A 91 19.14 3.10 -0.35
N LYS A 92 19.73 4.14 0.24
CA LYS A 92 20.83 4.91 -0.37
C LYS A 92 22.18 4.42 0.16
N LYS A 93 23.22 4.55 -0.67
CA LYS A 93 24.62 4.35 -0.27
C LYS A 93 25.06 5.37 0.77
#